data_AF-A0A1Y4DJU5-F1
#
_entry.id   AF-A0A1Y4DJU5-F1
#
_cell.length_a   1.000
_cell.length_b   1.000
_cell.length_c   1.000
_cell.angle_alpha   90.00
_cell.angle_beta   90.00
_cell.angle_gamma   90.00
#
_symmetry.space_group_name_H-M   'P 1'
#
loop_
_entity.id
_entity.type
_entity.pdbx_description
1 polymer ?
#
loop_
_entity_poly.entity_id
_entity_poly.type
_entity_poly.pdbx_seq_one_letter_code
_entity_poly.pdbx_strand_id
1 'polypeptide(L)'
;MATAAAADTARDQAWRGVNNYLTAMLAHPDEEKRTLARMFKDEFDKYGDPTNLSQTEESGVLHNLLQDTRSYASHLTEPIYLDAWLNDLNAKEEAFLEAVAARNRSEASRAARIGQVKETRTAAETAYRTLVDTVNALALLNGDADYADFIDHVNAMIDRQKQVIKTRATNHAKKKEDEKPGELS
;
A
#
# COMPACT_ATOMS: atom_id res chain seq x y z
N MET A 1 1.08 11.36 4.71
CA MET A 1 0.33 11.13 3.45
C MET A 1 -0.97 10.43 3.80
N ALA A 2 -2.07 10.76 3.12
CA ALA A 2 -3.34 10.06 3.28
C ALA A 2 -3.19 8.59 2.86
N THR A 3 -3.96 7.69 3.48
CA THR A 3 -4.04 6.30 3.03
C THR A 3 -4.79 6.23 1.70
N ALA A 4 -4.58 5.17 0.91
CA ALA A 4 -5.31 4.97 -0.34
C ALA A 4 -6.83 5.07 -0.14
N ALA A 5 -7.38 4.49 0.93
CA ALA A 5 -8.81 4.59 1.25
C ALA A 5 -9.28 6.01 1.58
N ALA A 6 -8.48 6.81 2.29
CA ALA A 6 -8.83 8.21 2.57
C ALA A 6 -8.75 9.09 1.31
N ALA A 7 -7.77 8.83 0.44
CA ALA A 7 -7.65 9.51 -0.85
C ALA A 7 -8.82 9.14 -1.79
N ASP A 8 -9.23 7.87 -1.78
CA ASP A 8 -10.39 7.34 -2.50
C ASP A 8 -11.67 8.07 -2.09
N THR A 9 -11.92 8.16 -0.77
CA THR A 9 -13.08 8.91 -0.23
C THR A 9 -13.06 10.38 -0.62
N ALA A 10 -11.89 11.02 -0.64
CA ALA A 10 -11.76 12.42 -1.02
C ALA A 10 -12.00 12.64 -2.53
N ARG A 11 -11.55 11.70 -3.38
CA ARG A 11 -11.82 11.68 -4.82
C ARG A 11 -13.31 11.55 -5.11
N ASP A 12 -13.94 10.58 -4.46
CA ASP A 12 -15.39 10.35 -4.48
C ASP A 12 -16.18 11.63 -4.16
N GLN A 13 -15.78 12.32 -3.09
CA GLN A 13 -16.39 13.57 -2.66
C GLN A 13 -16.17 14.69 -3.67
N ALA A 14 -14.97 14.80 -4.26
CA ALA A 14 -14.67 15.79 -5.28
C ALA A 14 -15.54 15.59 -6.53
N TRP A 15 -15.69 14.34 -7.01
CA TRP A 15 -16.55 14.04 -8.16
C TRP A 15 -18.01 14.41 -7.87
N ARG A 16 -18.55 13.98 -6.71
CA ARG A 16 -19.91 14.34 -6.28
C ARG A 16 -20.05 15.86 -6.16
N GLY A 17 -19.00 16.55 -5.70
CA GLY A 17 -18.94 18.01 -5.63
C GLY A 17 -19.16 18.67 -6.98
N VAL A 18 -18.40 18.28 -8.01
CA VAL A 18 -18.53 18.83 -9.37
C VAL A 18 -19.90 18.52 -9.95
N ASN A 19 -20.39 17.28 -9.81
CA ASN A 19 -21.69 16.88 -10.33
C ASN A 19 -22.85 17.64 -9.67
N ASN A 20 -22.80 17.84 -8.35
CA ASN A 20 -23.78 18.62 -7.60
C ASN A 20 -23.73 20.10 -7.99
N TYR A 21 -22.52 20.64 -8.20
CA TYR A 21 -22.32 22.00 -8.67
C TYR A 21 -23.00 22.23 -10.04
N LEU A 22 -22.72 21.35 -11.01
CA LEU A 22 -23.33 21.41 -12.34
C LEU A 22 -24.85 21.27 -12.28
N THR A 23 -25.36 20.38 -11.43
CA THR A 23 -26.80 20.19 -11.21
C THR A 23 -27.45 21.47 -10.68
N ALA A 24 -26.85 22.13 -9.70
CA ALA A 24 -27.35 23.39 -9.16
C ALA A 24 -27.34 24.52 -10.21
N MET A 25 -26.30 24.56 -11.06
CA MET A 25 -26.16 25.55 -12.12
C MET A 25 -27.21 25.44 -13.22
N LEU A 26 -27.92 24.31 -13.35
CA LEU A 26 -29.07 24.18 -14.25
C LEU A 26 -30.23 25.11 -13.89
N ALA A 27 -30.29 25.60 -12.65
CA ALA A 27 -31.30 26.55 -12.17
C ALA A 27 -30.76 27.99 -12.03
N HIS A 28 -29.55 28.26 -12.54
CA HIS A 28 -28.93 29.58 -12.46
C HIS A 28 -29.81 30.66 -13.12
N PRO A 29 -29.92 31.91 -12.61
CA PRO A 29 -30.81 32.94 -13.18
C PRO A 29 -30.45 33.37 -14.61
N ASP A 30 -29.16 33.38 -14.94
CA ASP A 30 -28.62 33.66 -16.28
C ASP A 30 -28.75 32.45 -17.21
N GLU A 31 -29.38 32.64 -18.37
CA GLU A 31 -29.65 31.59 -19.37
C GLU A 31 -28.39 31.06 -20.05
N GLU A 32 -27.41 31.90 -20.32
CA GLU A 32 -26.15 31.48 -20.94
C GLU A 32 -25.40 30.53 -20.01
N LYS A 33 -25.34 30.88 -18.72
CA LYS A 33 -24.72 30.03 -17.69
C LYS A 33 -25.46 28.72 -17.49
N ARG A 34 -26.81 28.70 -17.54
CA ARG A 34 -27.58 27.44 -17.52
C ARG A 34 -27.26 26.56 -18.71
N THR A 35 -27.12 27.15 -19.89
CA THR A 35 -26.84 26.43 -21.14
C THR A 35 -25.45 25.79 -21.08
N LEU A 36 -24.44 26.55 -20.66
CA LEU A 36 -23.10 26.04 -20.42
C LEU A 36 -23.08 24.90 -19.39
N ALA A 37 -23.73 25.10 -18.24
CA ALA A 37 -23.81 24.07 -17.21
C ALA A 37 -24.49 22.79 -17.70
N ARG A 38 -25.53 22.90 -18.53
CA ARG A 38 -26.19 21.74 -19.15
C ARG A 38 -25.25 20.96 -20.06
N MET A 39 -24.47 21.65 -20.90
CA MET A 39 -23.48 20.98 -21.76
C MET A 39 -22.49 20.13 -20.95
N PHE A 40 -21.93 20.70 -19.87
CA PHE A 40 -21.01 19.95 -19.01
C PHE A 40 -21.70 18.87 -18.18
N LYS A 41 -22.94 19.10 -17.74
CA LYS A 41 -23.71 18.10 -17.02
C LYS A 41 -24.03 16.89 -17.88
N ASP A 42 -24.44 17.13 -19.13
CA ASP A 42 -24.69 16.06 -20.11
C ASP A 42 -23.41 15.27 -20.38
N GLU A 43 -22.23 15.92 -20.40
CA GLU A 43 -20.94 15.23 -20.51
C GLU A 43 -20.67 14.35 -19.29
N PHE A 44 -20.84 14.86 -18.07
CA PHE A 44 -20.71 14.05 -16.85
C PHE A 44 -21.71 12.87 -16.82
N ASP A 45 -22.94 13.08 -17.28
CA ASP A 45 -23.97 12.04 -17.32
C ASP A 45 -23.69 10.91 -18.31
N LYS A 46 -22.98 11.19 -19.42
CA LYS A 46 -22.53 10.14 -20.35
C LYS A 46 -21.57 9.15 -19.70
N TYR A 47 -20.75 9.62 -18.76
CA TYR A 47 -19.79 8.81 -18.03
C TYR A 47 -20.41 8.11 -16.82
N GLY A 48 -21.57 8.59 -16.34
CA GLY A 48 -22.28 8.02 -15.20
C GLY A 48 -21.63 8.33 -13.85
N ASP A 49 -22.06 7.62 -12.80
CA ASP A 49 -21.48 7.75 -11.45
C ASP A 49 -20.32 6.76 -11.26
N PRO A 50 -19.06 7.23 -11.24
CA PRO A 50 -17.90 6.36 -11.15
C PRO A 50 -17.64 5.89 -9.71
N THR A 51 -18.29 6.50 -8.70
CA THR A 51 -18.01 6.27 -7.26
C THR A 51 -18.49 4.92 -6.73
N ASN A 52 -19.24 4.16 -7.54
CA ASN A 52 -19.68 2.80 -7.22
C ASN A 52 -18.87 1.73 -7.98
N LEU A 53 -17.89 2.12 -8.79
CA LEU A 53 -17.05 1.21 -9.58
C LEU A 53 -15.89 0.65 -8.75
N SER A 54 -15.19 -0.33 -9.30
CA SER A 54 -13.89 -0.70 -8.72
C SER A 54 -12.88 0.43 -8.90
N GLN A 55 -11.89 0.55 -8.00
CA GLN A 55 -10.88 1.61 -8.05
C GLN A 55 -10.16 1.73 -9.41
N THR A 56 -9.90 0.60 -10.08
CA THR A 56 -9.28 0.59 -11.41
C THR A 56 -10.21 1.15 -12.49
N GLU A 57 -11.48 0.74 -12.47
CA GLU A 57 -12.49 1.21 -13.41
C GLU A 57 -12.82 2.70 -13.17
N GLU A 58 -12.97 3.10 -11.91
CA GLU A 58 -13.19 4.49 -11.51
C GLU A 58 -12.06 5.40 -12.02
N SER A 59 -10.81 5.01 -11.81
CA SER A 59 -9.65 5.80 -12.28
C SER A 59 -9.65 5.93 -13.81
N GLY A 60 -10.01 4.86 -14.54
CA GLY A 60 -10.13 4.90 -15.99
C GLY A 60 -11.26 5.82 -16.48
N VAL A 61 -12.42 5.76 -15.83
CA VAL A 61 -13.57 6.62 -16.14
C VAL A 61 -13.25 8.08 -15.84
N LEU A 62 -12.68 8.38 -14.67
CA LEU A 62 -12.33 9.74 -14.28
C LEU A 62 -11.25 10.34 -15.17
N HIS A 63 -10.25 9.54 -15.58
CA HIS A 63 -9.24 9.98 -16.53
C HIS A 63 -9.86 10.43 -17.86
N ASN A 64 -10.72 9.60 -18.44
CA ASN A 64 -11.39 9.91 -19.71
C ASN A 64 -12.33 11.11 -19.56
N LEU A 65 -13.15 11.14 -18.50
CA LEU A 65 -14.06 12.26 -18.22
C LEU A 65 -13.30 13.58 -18.09
N LEU A 66 -12.21 13.62 -17.31
CA LEU A 66 -11.41 14.84 -17.11
C LEU A 66 -10.72 15.27 -18.41
N GLN A 67 -10.19 14.32 -19.18
CA GLN A 67 -9.56 14.59 -20.47
C GLN A 67 -10.57 15.18 -21.45
N ASP A 68 -11.72 14.54 -21.62
CA ASP A 68 -12.74 14.94 -22.57
C ASP A 68 -13.37 16.28 -22.16
N THR A 69 -13.70 16.46 -20.88
CA THR A 69 -14.24 17.73 -20.37
C THR A 69 -13.30 18.90 -20.64
N ARG A 70 -11.98 18.71 -20.46
CA ARG A 70 -10.98 19.74 -20.73
C ARG A 70 -10.75 19.97 -22.22
N SER A 71 -10.88 18.93 -23.05
CA SER A 71 -10.71 19.04 -24.51
C SER A 71 -11.92 19.69 -25.19
N TYR A 72 -13.13 19.35 -24.72
CA TYR A 72 -14.40 19.72 -25.34
C TYR A 72 -14.67 21.23 -25.30
N ALA A 73 -14.27 21.91 -24.22
CA ALA A 73 -14.74 23.26 -23.94
C ALA A 73 -13.88 24.04 -22.93
N SER A 74 -12.55 23.94 -22.97
CA SER A 74 -11.64 24.59 -22.02
C SER A 74 -11.80 26.11 -21.85
N HIS A 75 -12.35 26.80 -22.85
CA HIS A 75 -12.61 28.24 -22.81
C HIS A 75 -14.02 28.60 -22.28
N LEU A 76 -14.88 27.60 -22.07
CA LEU A 76 -16.27 27.77 -21.62
C LEU A 76 -16.47 27.44 -20.14
N THR A 77 -15.40 27.06 -19.44
CA THR A 77 -15.42 26.74 -18.00
C THR A 77 -15.41 27.99 -17.13
N GLU A 78 -14.75 29.07 -17.55
CA GLU A 78 -14.60 30.33 -16.81
C GLU A 78 -15.94 31.00 -16.47
N PRO A 79 -16.92 31.15 -17.38
CA PRO A 79 -18.19 31.84 -17.09
C PRO A 79 -19.03 31.19 -15.98
N ILE A 80 -18.78 29.90 -15.72
CA ILE A 80 -19.41 29.12 -14.67
C ILE A 80 -18.40 28.63 -13.63
N TYR A 81 -17.20 29.21 -13.55
CA TYR A 81 -16.17 28.88 -12.55
C TYR A 81 -15.90 27.37 -12.39
N LEU A 82 -16.02 26.59 -13.46
CA LEU A 82 -15.94 25.12 -13.40
C LEU A 82 -14.50 24.64 -13.19
N ASP A 83 -13.50 25.43 -13.58
CA ASP A 83 -12.09 25.05 -13.47
C ASP A 83 -11.65 24.73 -12.04
N ALA A 84 -12.17 25.45 -11.04
CA ALA A 84 -11.85 25.19 -9.63
C ALA A 84 -12.25 23.76 -9.23
N TRP A 85 -13.41 23.31 -9.68
CA TRP A 85 -13.95 21.98 -9.41
C TRP A 85 -13.18 20.89 -10.18
N LEU A 86 -12.88 21.12 -11.46
CA LEU A 86 -12.11 20.17 -12.27
C LEU A 86 -10.66 20.03 -11.81
N ASN A 87 -10.07 21.12 -11.30
CA ASN A 87 -8.72 21.10 -10.75
C ASN A 87 -8.68 20.37 -9.39
N ASP A 88 -9.67 20.57 -8.51
CA ASP A 88 -9.75 19.81 -7.26
C ASP A 88 -9.95 18.31 -7.55
N LEU A 89 -10.87 17.94 -8.43
CA LEU A 89 -11.09 16.55 -8.83
C LEU A 89 -9.81 15.91 -9.39
N ASN A 90 -9.11 16.59 -10.29
CA ASN A 90 -7.83 16.10 -10.83
C ASN A 90 -6.78 15.92 -9.73
N ALA A 91 -6.64 16.88 -8.81
CA ALA A 91 -5.70 16.78 -7.71
C ALA A 91 -6.01 15.62 -6.75
N LYS A 92 -7.30 15.30 -6.52
CA LYS A 92 -7.70 14.15 -5.71
C LYS A 92 -7.43 12.81 -6.40
N GLU A 93 -7.67 12.74 -7.71
CA GLU A 93 -7.33 11.56 -8.51
C GLU A 93 -5.81 11.29 -8.49
N GLU A 94 -4.99 12.32 -8.72
CA GLU A 94 -3.53 12.22 -8.64
C GLU A 94 -3.07 11.76 -7.24
N ALA A 95 -3.64 12.34 -6.17
CA ALA A 95 -3.33 11.95 -4.80
C ALA A 95 -3.70 10.50 -4.50
N PHE A 96 -4.80 10.00 -5.06
CA PHE A 96 -5.20 8.59 -4.95
C PHE A 96 -4.20 7.67 -5.68
N LEU A 97 -3.86 7.98 -6.93
CA LEU A 97 -2.89 7.21 -7.71
C LEU A 97 -1.52 7.15 -7.03
N GLU A 98 -1.07 8.26 -6.46
CA GLU A 98 0.16 8.32 -5.66
C GLU A 98 0.09 7.45 -4.41
N ALA A 99 -1.03 7.48 -3.68
CA ALA A 99 -1.22 6.67 -2.48
C ALA A 99 -1.23 5.17 -2.78
N VAL A 100 -1.85 4.75 -3.89
CA VAL A 100 -1.83 3.36 -4.37
C VAL A 100 -0.40 2.96 -4.78
N ALA A 101 0.30 3.80 -5.54
CA ALA A 101 1.68 3.55 -5.94
C ALA A 101 2.64 3.46 -4.73
N ALA A 102 2.44 4.28 -3.70
CA ALA A 102 3.20 4.24 -2.46
C ALA A 102 2.96 2.93 -1.69
N ARG A 103 1.69 2.49 -1.58
CA ARG A 103 1.33 1.19 -0.98
C ARG A 103 2.05 0.05 -1.69
N ASN A 104 1.96 -0.02 -3.02
CA ASN A 104 2.55 -1.09 -3.81
C ASN A 104 4.09 -1.12 -3.67
N ARG A 105 4.75 0.04 -3.66
CA ARG A 105 6.20 0.13 -3.39
C ARG A 105 6.59 -0.36 -2.01
N SER A 106 5.79 -0.03 -0.99
CA SER A 106 6.01 -0.49 0.38
C SER A 106 5.90 -2.01 0.51
N GLU A 107 4.87 -2.59 -0.10
CA GLU A 107 4.65 -4.05 -0.15
C GLU A 107 5.78 -4.77 -0.89
N ALA A 108 6.19 -4.27 -2.06
CA ALA A 108 7.33 -4.82 -2.80
C ALA A 108 8.63 -4.77 -1.99
N SER A 109 8.91 -3.64 -1.33
CA SER A 109 10.09 -3.48 -0.48
C SER A 109 10.06 -4.42 0.73
N ARG A 110 8.87 -4.64 1.32
CA ARG A 110 8.68 -5.59 2.41
C ARG A 110 8.91 -7.03 1.94
N ALA A 111 8.37 -7.41 0.79
CA ALA A 111 8.57 -8.73 0.20
C ALA A 111 10.05 -8.99 -0.09
N ALA A 112 10.77 -8.02 -0.67
CA ALA A 112 12.21 -8.12 -0.94
C ALA A 112 13.03 -8.31 0.35
N ARG A 113 12.75 -7.54 1.41
CA ARG A 113 13.41 -7.72 2.72
C ARG A 113 13.15 -9.10 3.31
N ILE A 114 11.92 -9.61 3.23
CA ILE A 114 11.59 -10.96 3.69
C ILE A 114 12.38 -12.01 2.90
N GLY A 115 12.53 -11.83 1.59
CA GLY A 115 13.35 -12.69 0.73
C GLY A 115 14.81 -12.73 1.18
N GLN A 116 15.44 -11.57 1.37
CA GLN A 116 16.84 -11.47 1.82
C GLN A 116 17.06 -12.10 3.20
N VAL A 117 16.13 -11.89 4.15
CA VAL A 117 16.21 -12.50 5.49
C VAL A 117 16.11 -14.03 5.40
N LYS A 118 15.25 -14.56 4.52
CA LYS A 118 15.15 -16.01 4.31
C LYS A 118 16.44 -16.59 3.72
N GLU A 119 16.98 -15.95 2.70
CA GLU A 119 18.21 -16.40 2.03
C GLU A 119 19.41 -16.42 2.99
N THR A 120 19.62 -15.33 3.73
CA THR A 120 20.70 -15.24 4.72
C THR A 120 20.57 -16.27 5.85
N ARG A 121 19.34 -16.57 6.29
CA ARG A 121 19.09 -17.63 7.26
C ARG A 121 19.46 -19.01 6.70
N THR A 122 19.02 -19.32 5.49
CA THR A 122 19.35 -20.60 4.84
C THR A 122 20.84 -20.77 4.67
N ALA A 123 21.56 -19.74 4.20
CA ALA A 123 23.00 -19.78 4.03
C ALA A 123 23.74 -20.03 5.36
N ALA A 124 23.30 -19.38 6.45
CA ALA A 124 23.86 -19.61 7.79
C ALA A 124 23.58 -21.03 8.30
N GLU A 125 22.36 -21.56 8.11
CA GLU A 125 21.99 -22.92 8.48
C GLU A 125 22.81 -23.96 7.70
N THR A 126 23.03 -23.75 6.40
CA THR A 126 23.88 -24.61 5.56
C THR A 126 25.34 -24.58 6.02
N ALA A 127 25.92 -23.40 6.21
CA ALA A 127 27.32 -23.28 6.67
C ALA A 127 27.52 -23.95 8.04
N TYR A 128 26.55 -23.79 8.94
CA TYR A 128 26.56 -24.48 10.24
C TYR A 128 26.52 -26.00 10.09
N ARG A 129 25.62 -26.55 9.26
CA ARG A 129 25.56 -28.00 9.01
C ARG A 129 26.86 -28.54 8.43
N THR A 130 27.42 -27.86 7.43
CA THR A 130 28.71 -28.24 6.84
C THR A 130 29.84 -28.26 7.88
N LEU A 131 29.87 -27.29 8.79
CA LEU A 131 30.86 -27.27 9.87
C LEU A 131 30.71 -28.49 10.78
N VAL A 132 29.48 -28.78 11.24
CA VAL A 132 29.20 -29.94 12.10
C VAL A 132 29.57 -31.25 11.41
N ASP A 133 29.17 -31.43 10.15
CA ASP A 133 29.46 -32.64 9.38
C ASP A 133 30.98 -32.84 9.18
N THR A 134 31.71 -31.76 8.93
CA THR A 134 33.18 -31.80 8.76
C THR A 134 33.88 -32.20 10.06
N VAL A 135 33.45 -31.62 11.18
CA VAL A 135 34.04 -31.89 12.50
C VAL A 135 33.77 -33.33 12.93
N ASN A 136 32.53 -33.81 12.73
CA ASN A 136 32.18 -35.20 12.98
C ASN A 136 33.01 -36.16 12.12
N ALA A 137 33.26 -35.83 10.84
CA ALA A 137 34.10 -36.63 9.96
C ALA A 137 35.57 -36.66 10.40
N LEU A 138 36.12 -35.54 10.87
CA LEU A 138 37.49 -35.44 11.39
C LEU A 138 37.68 -36.21 12.69
N ALA A 139 36.72 -36.10 13.62
CA ALA A 139 36.73 -36.84 14.88
C ALA A 139 36.70 -38.36 14.64
N LEU A 140 35.87 -38.83 13.69
CA LEU A 140 35.82 -40.25 13.31
C LEU A 140 37.15 -40.78 12.75
N LEU A 141 37.91 -39.97 12.01
CA LEU A 141 39.16 -40.38 11.35
C LEU A 141 40.37 -40.37 12.29
N ASN A 142 40.44 -39.42 13.22
CA ASN A 142 41.64 -39.13 14.01
C ASN A 142 41.50 -39.45 15.51
N GLY A 143 40.29 -39.78 15.98
CA GLY A 143 39.97 -39.95 17.39
C GLY A 143 39.60 -38.62 18.07
N ASP A 144 38.76 -38.69 19.10
CA ASP A 144 38.06 -37.51 19.64
C ASP A 144 38.93 -36.61 20.53
N ALA A 145 40.08 -37.10 21.00
CA ALA A 145 40.89 -36.45 22.04
C ALA A 145 41.41 -35.06 21.64
N ASP A 146 41.77 -34.88 20.36
CA ASP A 146 42.32 -33.60 19.86
C ASP A 146 41.24 -32.56 19.53
N TYR A 147 39.96 -32.95 19.54
CA TYR A 147 38.82 -32.10 19.15
C TYR A 147 37.84 -31.79 20.28
N ALA A 148 38.05 -32.35 21.48
CA ALA A 148 37.15 -32.18 22.62
C ALA A 148 36.89 -30.71 22.96
N ASP A 149 37.94 -29.88 23.03
CA ASP A 149 37.82 -28.44 23.32
C ASP A 149 37.03 -27.69 22.24
N PHE A 150 37.19 -28.09 20.96
CA PHE A 150 36.44 -27.51 19.86
C PHE A 150 34.97 -27.93 19.89
N ILE A 151 34.69 -29.20 20.15
CA ILE A 151 33.34 -29.76 20.28
C ILE A 151 32.59 -29.08 21.44
N ASP A 152 33.25 -28.90 22.60
CA ASP A 152 32.68 -28.21 23.75
C ASP A 152 32.40 -26.74 23.46
N HIS A 153 33.29 -26.06 22.73
CA HIS A 153 33.06 -24.67 22.31
C HIS A 153 31.86 -24.54 21.37
N VAL A 154 31.71 -25.46 20.42
CA VAL A 154 30.56 -25.50 19.50
C VAL A 154 29.27 -25.79 20.26
N ASN A 155 29.28 -26.75 21.20
CA ASN A 155 28.13 -27.05 22.06
C ASN A 155 27.70 -25.83 22.89
N ALA A 156 28.65 -25.10 23.49
CA ALA A 156 28.37 -23.87 24.21
C ALA A 156 27.75 -22.77 23.30
N MET A 157 28.21 -22.64 22.05
CA MET A 157 27.60 -21.74 21.07
C MET A 157 26.18 -22.16 20.71
N ILE A 158 25.93 -23.45 20.50
CA ILE A 158 24.60 -24.00 20.20
C ILE A 158 23.63 -23.71 21.35
N ASP A 159 24.06 -23.94 22.59
CA ASP A 159 23.21 -23.71 23.76
C ASP A 159 22.90 -22.23 23.97
N ARG A 160 23.89 -21.35 23.74
CA ARG A 160 23.66 -19.90 23.73
C ARG A 160 22.63 -19.49 22.68
N GLN A 161 22.71 -20.06 21.47
CA GLN A 161 21.73 -19.77 20.41
C GLN A 161 20.34 -20.31 20.76
N LYS A 162 20.23 -21.54 21.29
CA LYS A 162 18.96 -22.11 21.76
C LYS A 162 18.33 -21.23 22.84
N GLN A 163 19.12 -20.70 23.77
CA GLN A 163 18.63 -19.75 24.78
C GLN A 163 18.12 -18.47 24.15
N VAL A 164 18.85 -17.85 23.22
CA VAL A 164 18.40 -16.63 22.52
C VAL A 164 17.08 -16.86 21.78
N ILE A 165 16.92 -18.01 21.12
CA ILE A 165 15.67 -18.38 20.43
C ILE A 165 14.53 -18.55 21.43
N LYS A 166 14.75 -19.26 22.55
CA LYS A 166 13.75 -19.40 23.63
C LYS A 166 13.33 -18.04 24.18
N THR A 167 14.27 -17.17 24.54
CA THR A 167 13.98 -15.84 25.08
C THR A 167 13.17 -15.00 24.09
N ARG A 168 13.50 -15.05 22.79
CA ARG A 168 12.72 -14.37 21.75
C ARG A 168 11.30 -14.91 21.63
N ALA A 169 11.12 -16.23 21.66
CA ALA A 169 9.80 -16.86 21.63
C ALA A 169 8.94 -16.46 22.85
N THR A 170 9.53 -16.48 24.05
CA THR A 170 8.85 -16.05 25.28
C THR A 170 8.46 -14.57 25.24
N ASN A 171 9.34 -13.70 24.77
CA ASN A 171 9.05 -12.26 24.66
C ASN A 171 7.98 -11.96 23.61
N HIS A 172 7.96 -12.71 22.50
CA HIS A 172 6.94 -12.57 21.47
C HIS A 172 5.57 -13.10 21.93
N ALA A 173 5.53 -14.14 22.76
CA ALA A 173 4.30 -14.63 23.38
C ALA A 173 3.71 -13.61 24.35
N LYS A 174 4.53 -13.01 25.23
CA LYS A 174 4.11 -11.97 26.17
C LYS A 174 3.52 -10.74 25.46
N LYS A 175 4.19 -10.24 24.41
CA LYS A 175 3.66 -9.12 23.62
C LYS A 175 2.29 -9.40 22.98
N LYS A 176 2.00 -10.65 22.59
CA LYS A 176 0.69 -11.04 22.04
C LYS A 176 -0.40 -11.17 23.11
N GLU A 177 -0.03 -11.47 24.36
CA GLU A 177 -0.97 -11.46 25.49
C GLU A 177 -1.30 -10.03 25.91
N ASP A 178 -0.31 -9.12 25.92
CA ASP A 178 -0.49 -7.71 26.26
C ASP A 178 -1.29 -6.93 25.18
N GLU A 179 -1.31 -7.38 23.93
CA GLU A 179 -2.04 -6.75 22.80
C GLU A 179 -3.49 -7.25 22.63
N LYS A 180 -3.97 -8.22 23.41
CA LYS A 180 -5.41 -8.57 23.43
C LYS A 180 -6.15 -7.54 24.29
N PRO A 181 -7.01 -6.66 23.73
CA PRO A 181 -7.83 -5.78 24.54
C PRO A 181 -8.78 -6.64 25.37
N GLY A 182 -8.87 -6.35 26.67
CA GLY A 182 -9.88 -6.94 27.52
C GLY A 182 -11.26 -6.69 26.91
N GLU A 183 -11.95 -7.76 26.53
CA GLU A 183 -13.39 -7.76 26.35
C GLU A 183 -14.00 -7.35 27.69
N LEU A 184 -14.31 -6.06 27.84
CA LEU A 184 -15.07 -5.54 28.96
C LEU A 184 -16.54 -5.83 28.69
N SER A 185 -17.02 -6.80 29.47
CA SER A 185 -18.40 -7.09 29.87
C SER A 185 -19.21 -5.86 30.24
#